data_AF-A0A0E3S5G9-F1
#
_entry.id   AF-A0A0E3S5G9-F1
#
_cell.length_a   1.000
_cell.length_b   1.000
_cell.length_c   1.000
_cell.angle_alpha   90.00
_cell.angle_beta   90.00
_cell.angle_gamma   90.00
#
_symmetry.space_group_name_H-M   'P 1'
#
loop_
_entity.id
_entity.type
_entity.pdbx_description
1 polymer ?
#
loop_
_entity_poly.entity_id
_entity_poly.type
_entity_poly.pdbx_seq_one_letter_code
_entity_poly.pdbx_strand_id
1 'polypeptide(L)'
;MIQSKAQEVNIEVILQEESHTSKCSFLDNEPVEHKAKYVGRRVKIGLFKSATGIIINADVNGALNIIRKATPKAFADGVEGVGLHPKRCLITSFEDT
;
A
#
# COMPACT_ATOMS: atom_id res chain seq x y z
N MET A 1 19.39 -11.59 2.18
CA MET A 1 19.93 -10.35 2.81
C MET A 1 18.95 -9.75 3.82
N ILE A 2 17.69 -9.47 3.47
CA ILE A 2 16.71 -8.89 4.42
C ILE A 2 16.33 -9.87 5.54
N GLN A 3 15.87 -11.08 5.20
CA GLN A 3 15.43 -12.08 6.20
C GLN A 3 16.53 -12.39 7.23
N SER A 4 17.75 -12.65 6.77
CA SER A 4 18.90 -12.93 7.64
C SER A 4 19.24 -11.75 8.57
N LYS A 5 19.23 -10.51 8.07
CA LYS A 5 19.52 -9.32 8.89
C LYS A 5 18.42 -9.02 9.90
N ALA A 6 17.16 -9.26 9.54
CA ALA A 6 16.02 -9.12 10.44
C ALA A 6 16.07 -10.18 11.56
N GLN A 7 16.44 -11.41 11.22
CA GLN A 7 16.58 -12.50 12.18
C GLN A 7 17.66 -12.22 13.25
N GLU A 8 18.77 -11.55 12.90
CA GLU A 8 19.81 -11.14 13.86
C GLU A 8 19.27 -10.26 15.00
N VAL A 9 18.16 -9.53 14.77
CA VAL A 9 17.50 -8.66 15.75
C VAL A 9 16.09 -9.15 16.13
N ASN A 10 15.79 -10.43 15.89
CA ASN A 10 14.51 -11.07 16.20
C ASN A 10 13.28 -10.44 15.51
N ILE A 11 13.44 -9.91 14.30
CA ILE A 11 12.33 -9.45 13.46
C ILE A 11 11.90 -10.58 12.52
N GLU A 12 10.64 -11.00 12.62
CA GLU A 12 10.03 -11.94 11.68
C GLU A 12 9.76 -11.26 10.34
N VAL A 13 10.10 -11.93 9.24
CA VAL A 13 9.86 -11.44 7.88
C VAL A 13 8.91 -12.37 7.16
N ILE A 14 7.70 -11.87 6.89
CA ILE A 14 6.66 -12.59 6.15
C ILE A 14 6.81 -12.27 4.65
N LEU A 15 6.98 -13.31 3.83
CA LEU A 15 6.96 -13.16 2.38
C LEU A 15 5.53 -13.17 1.86
N GLN A 16 5.17 -12.20 1.03
CA GLN A 16 3.82 -12.03 0.50
C GLN A 16 3.85 -11.79 -1.00
N GLU A 17 2.93 -12.42 -1.74
CA GLU A 17 2.84 -12.24 -3.18
C GLU A 17 2.16 -10.90 -3.56
N GLU A 18 2.74 -10.21 -4.55
CA GLU A 18 2.40 -8.84 -4.89
C GLU A 18 1.38 -8.70 -6.04
N SER A 19 0.69 -9.78 -6.43
CA SER A 19 -0.30 -9.69 -7.49
C SER A 19 -1.38 -8.68 -7.12
N HIS A 20 -1.66 -7.79 -8.06
CA HIS A 20 -2.68 -6.73 -7.99
C HIS A 20 -2.45 -5.63 -6.95
N THR A 21 -1.37 -5.66 -6.16
CA THR A 21 -1.09 -4.67 -5.09
C THR A 21 -0.86 -3.25 -5.62
N SER A 22 -0.34 -3.12 -6.83
CA SER A 22 -0.10 -1.81 -7.47
C SER A 22 -1.31 -1.23 -8.20
N LYS A 23 -2.35 -2.04 -8.46
CA LYS A 23 -3.55 -1.65 -9.24
C LYS A 23 -4.77 -1.41 -8.37
N CYS A 24 -4.97 -2.24 -7.35
CA CYS A 24 -6.12 -2.09 -6.46
C CYS A 24 -5.94 -0.85 -5.59
N SER A 25 -7.03 -0.12 -5.37
CA SER A 25 -7.01 1.04 -4.50
C SER A 25 -7.08 0.63 -3.03
N PHE A 26 -6.04 0.98 -2.26
CA PHE A 26 -6.08 0.82 -0.82
C PHE A 26 -7.13 1.74 -0.18
N LEU A 27 -7.15 3.01 -0.58
CA LEU A 27 -8.02 4.03 0.01
C LEU A 27 -9.51 3.79 -0.23
N ASP A 28 -9.85 3.10 -1.33
CA ASP A 28 -11.24 2.75 -1.65
C ASP A 28 -11.65 1.39 -1.05
N ASN A 29 -10.84 0.82 -0.14
CA ASN A 29 -11.03 -0.52 0.43
C ASN A 29 -11.24 -1.61 -0.62
N GLU A 30 -10.61 -1.47 -1.78
CA GLU A 30 -10.79 -2.39 -2.90
C GLU A 30 -10.14 -3.75 -2.60
N PRO A 31 -10.83 -4.90 -2.72
CA PRO A 31 -10.21 -6.21 -2.59
C PRO A 31 -9.00 -6.37 -3.52
N VAL A 32 -7.90 -6.91 -3.00
CA VAL A 32 -6.63 -7.03 -3.74
C VAL A 32 -6.63 -8.30 -4.61
N GLU A 33 -7.36 -8.23 -5.71
CA GLU A 33 -7.57 -9.34 -6.64
C GLU A 33 -7.62 -8.86 -8.10
N HIS A 34 -7.67 -9.81 -9.04
CA HIS A 34 -7.84 -9.45 -10.45
C HIS A 34 -9.23 -8.86 -10.68
N LYS A 35 -9.27 -7.68 -11.30
CA LYS A 35 -10.51 -7.04 -11.71
C LYS A 35 -10.51 -6.64 -13.17
N ALA A 36 -11.67 -6.75 -13.80
CA ALA A 36 -11.91 -6.23 -15.14
C ALA A 36 -11.79 -4.70 -15.18
N LYS A 37 -12.22 -4.03 -14.10
CA LYS A 37 -12.08 -2.58 -13.90
C LYS A 37 -11.68 -2.29 -12.46
N TYR A 38 -10.60 -1.54 -12.29
CA TYR A 38 -10.11 -1.08 -10.99
C TYR A 38 -10.72 0.28 -10.66
N VAL A 39 -10.95 0.52 -9.37
CA VAL A 39 -11.59 1.76 -8.88
C VAL A 39 -10.59 2.93 -8.90
N GLY A 40 -9.36 2.68 -8.46
CA GLY A 40 -8.26 3.64 -8.53
C GLY A 40 -7.37 3.41 -9.75
N ARG A 41 -6.44 4.34 -9.98
CA ARG A 41 -5.47 4.24 -11.08
C ARG A 41 -4.14 4.87 -10.73
N ARG A 42 -3.08 4.31 -11.29
CA ARG A 42 -1.77 4.98 -11.35
C ARG A 42 -1.84 6.10 -12.38
N VAL A 43 -1.43 7.31 -12.02
CA VAL A 43 -1.49 8.46 -12.93
C VAL A 43 -0.13 8.73 -13.57
N LYS A 44 0.92 8.84 -12.74
CA LYS A 44 2.30 9.09 -13.16
C LYS A 44 3.24 8.20 -12.34
N ILE A 45 4.53 8.22 -12.67
CA ILE A 45 5.56 7.56 -11.85
C ILE A 45 5.43 8.09 -10.42
N GLY A 46 5.33 7.17 -9.47
CA GLY A 46 5.19 7.49 -8.05
C GLY A 46 3.83 8.00 -7.58
N LEU A 47 2.79 8.14 -8.43
CA LEU A 47 1.49 8.67 -8.02
C LEU A 47 0.31 7.73 -8.32
N PHE A 48 -0.54 7.53 -7.32
CA PHE A 48 -1.78 6.76 -7.40
C PHE A 48 -2.97 7.63 -7.00
N LYS A 49 -4.05 7.57 -7.77
CA LYS A 49 -5.29 8.31 -7.54
C LYS A 49 -6.43 7.34 -7.22
N SER A 50 -7.06 7.55 -6.08
CA SER A 50 -8.28 6.83 -5.64
C SER A 50 -9.53 7.31 -6.40
N ALA A 51 -10.66 6.61 -6.24
CA ALA A 51 -11.93 7.04 -6.84
C ALA A 51 -12.41 8.40 -6.32
N THR A 52 -12.12 8.73 -5.07
CA THR A 52 -12.45 10.03 -4.46
C THR A 52 -11.52 11.15 -4.93
N GLY A 53 -10.52 10.85 -5.76
CA GLY A 53 -9.56 11.82 -6.28
C GLY A 53 -8.38 12.11 -5.34
N ILE A 54 -8.32 11.45 -4.18
CA ILE A 54 -7.16 11.54 -3.28
C ILE A 54 -5.94 10.91 -3.97
N ILE A 55 -4.84 11.65 -3.97
CA ILE A 55 -3.57 11.22 -4.55
C ILE A 55 -2.61 10.85 -3.43
N ILE A 56 -2.02 9.66 -3.53
CA ILE A 56 -0.95 9.18 -2.65
C ILE A 56 0.21 8.67 -3.48
N ASN A 57 1.34 8.42 -2.82
CA ASN A 57 2.45 7.77 -3.48
C ASN A 57 2.06 6.34 -3.91
N ALA A 58 2.43 5.94 -5.13
CA ALA A 58 2.06 4.63 -5.68
C ALA A 58 2.68 3.45 -4.91
N ASP A 59 3.89 3.62 -4.38
CA ASP A 59 4.57 2.60 -3.58
C ASP A 59 3.94 2.50 -2.19
N VAL A 60 3.44 3.62 -1.63
CA VAL A 60 2.62 3.62 -0.42
C VAL A 60 1.32 2.83 -0.64
N ASN A 61 0.62 3.03 -1.77
CA ASN A 61 -0.56 2.21 -2.10
C ASN A 61 -0.20 0.71 -2.19
N GLY A 62 0.91 0.38 -2.86
CA GLY A 62 1.42 -0.99 -2.98
C GLY A 62 1.74 -1.61 -1.62
N ALA A 63 2.51 -0.93 -0.78
CA ALA A 63 2.89 -1.39 0.56
C ALA A 63 1.67 -1.63 1.46
N LEU A 64 0.70 -0.71 1.46
CA LEU A 64 -0.54 -0.87 2.24
C LEU A 64 -1.37 -2.07 1.76
N ASN A 65 -1.37 -2.36 0.45
CA ASN A 65 -2.01 -3.55 -0.10
C ASN A 65 -1.27 -4.85 0.25
N ILE A 66 0.06 -4.83 0.31
CA ILE A 66 0.85 -5.98 0.78
C ILE A 66 0.51 -6.28 2.25
N ILE A 67 0.50 -5.26 3.10
CA ILE A 67 0.13 -5.39 4.53
C ILE A 67 -1.28 -5.98 4.65
N ARG A 68 -2.23 -5.49 3.86
CA ARG A 68 -3.62 -5.98 3.89
C ARG A 68 -3.74 -7.44 3.46
N LYS A 69 -2.93 -7.92 2.53
CA LYS A 69 -2.91 -9.34 2.13
C LYS A 69 -2.25 -10.22 3.20
N ALA A 70 -1.10 -9.80 3.72
CA ALA A 70 -0.37 -10.56 4.74
C ALA A 70 -1.12 -10.59 6.08
N THR A 71 -1.84 -9.51 6.42
CA THR A 71 -2.53 -9.35 7.69
C THR A 71 -3.86 -8.61 7.46
N PRO A 72 -4.94 -9.34 7.15
CA PRO A 72 -6.25 -8.73 6.83
C PRO A 72 -6.83 -7.83 7.94
N LYS A 73 -6.45 -8.09 9.20
CA LYS A 73 -6.88 -7.30 10.37
C LYS A 73 -5.90 -6.17 10.74
N ALA A 74 -4.89 -5.88 9.91
CA ALA A 74 -3.84 -4.91 10.23
C ALA A 74 -4.35 -3.48 10.44
N PHE A 75 -5.44 -3.12 9.76
CA PHE A 75 -6.05 -1.79 9.85
C PHE A 75 -7.35 -1.77 10.68
N ALA A 76 -7.61 -2.86 11.40
CA ALA A 76 -8.63 -2.98 12.44
C ALA A 76 -7.90 -3.17 13.79
N ASP A 77 -8.51 -3.85 14.76
CA ASP A 77 -7.93 -4.07 16.10
C ASP A 77 -6.88 -5.20 16.13
N GLY A 78 -6.28 -5.57 14.99
CA GLY A 78 -5.37 -6.70 14.87
C GLY A 78 -3.89 -6.37 15.07
N VAL A 79 -3.53 -5.09 15.21
CA VAL A 79 -2.15 -4.61 15.35
C VAL A 79 -2.07 -3.63 16.52
N GLU A 80 -1.19 -3.90 17.47
CA GLU A 80 -1.01 -3.07 18.68
C GLU A 80 -0.33 -1.72 18.37
N GLY A 81 0.49 -1.66 17.32
CA GLY A 81 1.19 -0.44 16.94
C GLY A 81 2.00 -0.58 15.65
N VAL A 82 2.38 0.57 15.08
CA VAL A 82 3.17 0.66 13.85
C VAL A 82 4.49 1.37 14.15
N GLY A 83 5.62 0.70 13.86
CA GLY A 83 6.95 1.21 14.17
C GLY A 83 7.42 2.39 13.31
N LEU A 84 6.86 2.55 12.10
CA LEU A 84 7.21 3.63 11.18
C LEU A 84 5.98 4.11 10.40
N HIS A 85 5.79 5.43 10.35
CA HIS A 85 4.75 6.06 9.54
C HIS A 85 5.38 6.80 8.35
N PRO A 86 4.78 6.75 7.15
CA PRO A 86 5.20 7.57 6.03
C PRO A 86 5.14 9.05 6.38
N LYS A 87 6.16 9.83 5.98
CA LYS A 87 6.11 11.30 6.11
C LYS A 87 5.08 11.85 5.12
N ARG A 88 4.06 12.54 5.63
CA ARG A 88 3.07 13.21 4.79
C ARG A 88 3.68 14.46 4.16
N CYS A 89 3.77 14.47 2.84
CA CYS A 89 4.12 15.65 2.05
C CYS A 89 2.88 16.09 1.27
N LEU A 90 2.53 17.37 1.34
CA LEU A 90 1.38 17.92 0.62
C LEU A 90 1.82 18.33 -0.79
N ILE A 91 1.09 17.86 -1.79
CA ILE A 91 1.22 18.32 -3.17
C ILE A 91 0.20 19.45 -3.35
N THR A 92 0.68 20.68 -3.53
CA THR A 92 -0.17 21.89 -3.63
C THR A 92 -0.81 22.06 -5.00
N SER A 93 -0.25 21.45 -6.04
CA SER A 93 -0.74 21.50 -7.41
C SER A 93 -0.38 20.23 -8.15
N PHE A 94 -1.35 19.62 -8.82
CA PHE A 94 -1.15 18.45 -9.67
C PHE A 94 -2.06 18.52 -10.88
N GLU A 95 -1.48 18.44 -12.08
CA GLU A 95 -2.21 18.36 -13.33
C GLU A 95 -2.24 16.90 -13.82
N ASP A 96 -3.42 16.31 -13.78
CA ASP A 96 -3.80 15.05 -14.44
C ASP A 96 -3.85 15.30 -15.96
N THR A 97 -2.69 15.42 -16.61
CA THR A 97 -2.54 15.38 -18.08
C THR A 97 -2.73 13.97 -18.60
#